data_AF-A0A5N7ZC14-F1
#
_entry.id   AF-A0A5N7ZC14-F1
#
_cell.length_a   1.000
_cell.length_b   1.000
_cell.length_c   1.000
_cell.angle_alpha   90.00
_cell.angle_beta   90.00
_cell.angle_gamma   90.00
#
_symmetry.space_group_name_H-M   'P 1'
#
loop_
_entity.id
_entity.type
_entity.pdbx_description
1 polymer ?
#
loop_
_entity_poly.entity_id
_entity_poly.type
_entity_poly.pdbx_seq_one_letter_code
_entity_poly.pdbx_strand_id
1 'polypeptide(L)' 'DGTMNGQQLPSTDYWFTVTYTENGDIKEFKAHFSLKR' A
#
# COMPACT_ATOMS: atom_id res chain seq x y z
N ASP A 1 14.54 0.65 13.73
CA ASP A 1 15.33 0.69 12.50
C ASP A 1 14.54 -0.03 11.42
N GLY A 2 13.78 0.74 10.62
CA GLY A 2 12.72 0.21 9.76
C GLY A 2 13.26 -0.36 8.46
N THR A 3 13.68 -1.62 8.48
CA THR A 3 14.11 -2.35 7.28
C THR A 3 13.23 -3.56 7.07
N MET A 4 12.41 -3.53 6.02
CA MET A 4 11.82 -4.73 5.43
C MET A 4 12.80 -5.21 4.36
N ASN A 5 13.41 -6.37 4.57
CA ASN A 5 14.22 -7.06 3.57
C ASN A 5 15.44 -6.28 3.03
N GLY A 6 16.08 -5.45 3.87
CA GLY A 6 17.35 -4.78 3.55
C GLY A 6 17.24 -3.56 2.61
N GLN A 7 16.05 -3.18 2.16
CA GLN A 7 15.84 -1.91 1.46
C GLN A 7 15.28 -0.87 2.44
N GLN A 8 15.87 0.33 2.47
CA GLN A 8 15.24 1.50 3.11
C GLN A 8 13.92 1.74 2.38
N LEU A 9 12.82 1.28 2.96
CA LEU A 9 11.52 1.76 2.55
C LEU A 9 11.52 3.28 2.76
N PRO A 10 10.99 4.07 1.81
CA PRO A 10 10.79 5.50 2.05
C PRO A 10 10.02 5.61 3.36
N SER A 11 10.62 6.22 4.38
CA SER A 11 10.21 6.12 5.79
C SER A 11 8.79 6.65 6.09
N THR A 12 8.04 7.03 5.06
CA THR A 12 6.78 7.75 5.14
C THR A 12 5.78 7.41 4.03
N ASP A 13 5.96 6.43 3.13
CA ASP A 13 4.94 6.14 2.09
C ASP A 13 4.71 4.64 1.87
N TYR A 14 3.54 4.16 2.31
CA TYR A 14 3.09 2.78 2.16
C TYR A 14 1.99 2.72 1.11
N TRP A 15 2.22 1.97 0.05
CA TRP A 15 1.24 1.75 -1.02
C TRP A 15 0.51 0.42 -0.78
N PHE A 16 -0.80 0.42 -0.95
CA PHE A 16 -1.62 -0.79 -0.93
C PHE A 16 -2.58 -0.82 -2.10
N THR A 17 -2.84 -2.03 -2.59
CA THR A 17 -3.78 -2.29 -3.68
C THR A 17 -4.82 -3.28 -3.18
N VAL A 18 -6.09 -2.93 -3.34
CA VAL A 18 -7.23 -3.78 -2.99
C VAL A 18 -7.96 -4.12 -4.29
N THR A 19 -7.96 -5.39 -4.65
CA THR A 19 -8.84 -5.93 -5.69
C THR A 19 -10.12 -6.44 -5.04
N TYR A 20 -11.25 -5.92 -5.48
CA TYR A 20 -12.57 -6.32 -5.00
C TYR A 20 -13.55 -6.43 -6.16
N THR A 21 -14.54 -7.31 -6.02
CA THR A 21 -15.58 -7.51 -7.02
C THR A 21 -16.82 -6.71 -6.62
N GLU A 22 -17.22 -5.73 -7.42
CA GLU A 22 -18.41 -4.91 -7.21
C GLU A 22 -19.38 -5.13 -8.36
N ASN A 23 -20.58 -5.65 -8.07
CA ASN A 23 -21.63 -5.95 -9.06
C ASN A 23 -21.20 -6.89 -10.22
N GLY A 24 -20.25 -7.79 -9.95
CA GLY A 24 -19.73 -8.73 -10.95
C GLY A 24 -18.53 -8.19 -11.74
N ASP A 25 -18.19 -6.91 -11.56
CA ASP A 25 -17.00 -6.29 -12.14
C ASP A 25 -15.85 -6.32 -11.14
N ILE A 26 -14.67 -6.76 -11.59
CA ILE A 26 -13.45 -6.73 -10.79
C ILE A 26 -12.88 -5.32 -10.84
N LYS A 27 -12.84 -4.66 -9.68
CA LYS A 27 -12.25 -3.34 -9.50
C LYS A 27 -10.97 -3.43 -8.71
N GLU A 28 -10.03 -2.58 -9.07
CA GLU A 28 -8.75 -2.43 -8.39
C GLU A 28 -8.67 -1.03 -7.81
N PHE A 29 -8.48 -0.94 -6.50
CA PHE A 29 -8.27 0.30 -5.78
C PHE A 29 -6.83 0.39 -5.32
N LYS A 30 -6.13 1.44 -5.76
CA LYS A 30 -4.75 1.73 -5.36
C LYS A 30 -4.75 2.98 -4.48
N ALA A 31 -4.18 2.88 -3.29
CA ALA A 31 -4.02 4.01 -2.39
C ALA A 31 -2.69 3.92 -1.65
N HIS A 32 -2.27 5.03 -1.06
CA HIS A 32 -1.10 5.07 -0.20
C HIS A 32 -1.43 5.80 1.10
N PHE A 33 -0.71 5.44 2.15
CA PHE A 33 -0.76 6.15 3.41
C PHE A 33 0.65 6.40 3.93
N SER A 34 0.80 7.54 4.59
CA SER A 34 2.05 7.95 5.20
C SER A 34 1.94 7.83 6.71
N LEU A 35 2.78 7.00 7.32
CA LEU A 35 2.86 6.93 8.78
C LEU A 35 3.60 8.17 9.29
N LYS A 36 2.90 9.09 9.96
CA LYS A 36 3.57 10.15 10.73
C LYS A 36 4.08 9.55 12.04
N ARG A 37 5.39 9.68 12.26
CA ARG A 37 6.05 9.35 13.53
C ARG A 37 5.65 10.32 14.63
#